data_AF-A0A961L8S2-F1
#
_entry.id   AF-A0A961L8S2-F1
#
_cell.length_a   1.000
_cell.length_b   1.000
_cell.length_c   1.000
_cell.angle_alpha   90.00
_cell.angle_beta   90.00
_cell.angle_gamma   90.00
#
_symmetry.space_group_name_H-M   'P 1'
#
loop_
_entity.id
_entity.type
_entity.pdbx_description
1 polymer ?
#
loop_
_entity_poly.entity_id
_entity_poly.type
_entity_poly.pdbx_seq_one_letter_code
_entity_poly.pdbx_strand_id
1 'polypeptide(L)'
;MSTPATLSAEEAQDSAPLPYLGRLRSQPRPAIRTRSEPVLLDTFASSEAVVADLQPAEPVFCFLPAELRAAARRFVAFPGRVLYAVKCNPHPFVLETLYREGITDFDVASLDEIKLIGGLFEKSAG
;
A
#
# COMPACT_ATOMS: atom_id res chain seq x y z
N MET A 1 -16.40 21.01 -65.63
CA MET A 1 -17.77 21.02 -65.09
C MET A 1 -18.23 19.57 -65.11
N SER A 2 -18.51 18.85 -64.02
CA SER A 2 -18.84 19.22 -62.66
C SER A 2 -18.55 18.07 -61.67
N THR A 3 -17.90 18.45 -60.55
CA THR A 3 -17.89 17.92 -59.16
C THR A 3 -17.76 16.42 -58.81
N PRO A 4 -16.84 16.05 -57.90
CA PRO A 4 -16.97 14.86 -57.06
C PRO A 4 -17.82 15.16 -55.81
N ALA A 5 -18.47 14.11 -55.28
CA ALA A 5 -19.29 14.18 -54.08
C ALA A 5 -18.44 14.39 -52.81
N THR A 6 -18.80 15.41 -52.05
CA THR A 6 -18.29 15.72 -50.71
C THR A 6 -18.82 14.67 -49.72
N LEU A 7 -17.94 13.91 -49.06
CA LEU A 7 -18.30 13.19 -47.83
C LEU A 7 -18.41 14.22 -46.70
N SER A 8 -19.64 14.50 -46.28
CA SER A 8 -19.90 15.29 -45.08
C SER A 8 -19.56 14.47 -43.83
N ALA A 9 -18.83 15.10 -42.92
CA ALA A 9 -18.69 14.65 -41.55
C ALA A 9 -20.05 14.77 -40.84
N GLU A 10 -20.70 13.65 -40.54
CA GLU A 10 -21.80 13.60 -39.58
C GLU A 10 -21.26 13.09 -38.24
N GLU A 11 -20.96 14.07 -37.39
CA GLU A 11 -21.31 14.17 -35.97
C GLU A 11 -21.70 12.85 -35.28
N ALA A 12 -20.72 12.26 -34.58
CA ALA A 12 -20.96 11.27 -33.53
C ALA A 12 -21.52 11.99 -32.28
N GLN A 13 -22.79 12.33 -32.33
CA GLN A 13 -23.54 12.90 -31.21
C GLN A 13 -24.49 11.84 -30.65
N ASP A 14 -24.04 11.06 -29.67
CA ASP A 14 -24.93 10.58 -28.61
C ASP A 14 -24.15 10.21 -27.34
N SER A 15 -23.72 11.24 -26.61
CA SER A 15 -23.16 11.09 -25.27
C SER A 15 -24.29 10.89 -24.26
N ALA A 16 -24.98 9.75 -24.33
CA ALA A 16 -25.82 9.33 -23.21
C ALA A 16 -24.90 8.95 -22.04
N PRO A 17 -25.02 9.59 -20.85
CA PRO A 17 -24.21 9.21 -19.71
C PRO A 17 -24.58 7.78 -19.34
N LEU A 18 -23.58 6.89 -19.30
CA LEU A 18 -23.79 5.49 -18.93
C LEU A 18 -24.64 5.44 -17.64
N PRO A 19 -25.84 4.82 -17.67
CA PRO A 19 -26.79 4.81 -16.54
C PRO A 19 -26.22 4.15 -15.27
N TYR A 20 -25.04 3.57 -15.39
CA TYR A 20 -24.25 3.03 -14.30
C TYR A 20 -23.71 4.11 -13.34
N LEU A 21 -23.32 5.30 -13.85
CA LEU A 21 -22.68 6.33 -13.02
C LEU A 21 -23.61 6.99 -11.99
N GLY A 22 -24.92 7.02 -12.27
CA GLY A 22 -25.92 7.53 -11.32
C GLY A 22 -26.08 6.63 -10.09
N ARG A 23 -25.86 5.33 -10.25
CA ARG A 23 -26.06 4.31 -9.21
C ARG A 23 -24.93 4.28 -8.17
N LEU A 24 -23.75 4.80 -8.52
CA LEU A 24 -22.60 4.89 -7.63
C LEU A 24 -22.66 6.08 -6.66
N ARG A 25 -23.47 7.10 -6.95
CA ARG A 25 -23.55 8.32 -6.12
C ARG A 25 -24.54 8.21 -4.95
N SER A 26 -25.52 7.31 -5.04
CA SER A 26 -26.59 7.16 -4.05
C SER A 26 -26.35 6.06 -3.03
N GLN A 27 -25.28 5.27 -3.18
CA GLN A 27 -24.92 4.28 -2.17
C GLN A 27 -24.20 4.99 -1.01
N PRO A 28 -24.60 4.75 0.25
CA PRO A 28 -23.81 5.21 1.38
C PRO A 28 -22.41 4.62 1.25
N ARG A 29 -21.39 5.48 1.22
CA ARG A 29 -20.00 5.03 1.27
C ARG A 29 -19.88 4.13 2.51
N PRO A 30 -19.46 2.86 2.39
CA PRO A 30 -19.20 2.06 3.57
C PRO A 30 -18.19 2.85 4.41
N ALA A 31 -18.49 3.02 5.69
CA ALA A 31 -17.54 3.63 6.60
C ALA A 31 -16.25 2.81 6.51
N ILE A 32 -15.18 3.43 6.01
CA ILE A 32 -13.85 2.84 6.02
C ILE A 32 -13.48 2.72 7.49
N ARG A 33 -13.71 1.54 8.05
CA ARG A 33 -13.21 1.17 9.38
C ARG A 33 -11.79 0.64 9.18
N THR A 34 -10.81 1.53 9.22
CA THR A 34 -9.40 1.14 9.34
C THR A 34 -8.83 1.80 10.58
N ARG A 35 -9.26 1.29 11.74
CA ARG A 35 -8.40 1.35 12.91
C ARG A 35 -7.84 -0.05 13.07
N SER A 36 -6.78 -0.33 12.32
CA SER A 36 -6.00 -1.55 12.53
C SER A 36 -5.41 -1.44 13.92
N GLU A 37 -5.84 -2.29 14.85
CA GLU A 37 -5.20 -2.38 16.16
C GLU A 37 -3.70 -2.61 15.97
N PRO A 38 -2.83 -2.01 16.80
CA PRO A 38 -1.39 -2.19 16.66
C PRO A 38 -1.07 -3.68 16.71
N VAL A 39 -0.30 -4.15 15.72
CA VAL A 39 0.14 -5.54 15.68
C VAL A 39 1.07 -5.77 16.87
N LEU A 40 0.55 -6.39 17.93
CA LEU A 40 1.34 -6.82 19.07
C LEU A 40 2.07 -8.11 18.67
N LEU A 41 3.40 -8.04 18.63
CA LEU A 41 4.26 -9.20 18.37
C LEU A 41 4.90 -9.66 19.67
N ASP A 42 4.90 -10.97 19.90
CA ASP A 42 5.63 -11.57 21.00
C ASP A 42 7.13 -11.32 20.82
N THR A 43 7.82 -11.01 21.91
CA THR A 43 9.25 -10.72 21.91
C THR A 43 9.99 -11.80 22.67
N PHE A 44 11.00 -12.36 22.02
CA PHE A 44 11.85 -13.40 22.59
C PHE A 44 13.30 -12.92 22.63
N ALA A 45 14.06 -13.39 23.62
CA ALA A 45 15.47 -13.03 23.78
C ALA A 45 16.36 -13.61 22.66
N SER A 46 15.98 -14.76 22.10
CA SER A 46 16.70 -15.42 21.02
C SER A 46 15.80 -16.41 20.27
N SER A 47 16.28 -16.92 19.13
CA SER A 47 15.62 -17.98 18.37
C SER A 47 15.46 -19.28 19.18
N GLU A 48 16.43 -19.61 20.04
CA GLU A 48 16.37 -20.80 20.88
C GLU A 48 15.24 -20.69 21.91
N ALA A 49 15.01 -19.50 22.45
CA ALA A 49 13.88 -19.24 23.35
C ALA A 49 12.54 -19.42 22.64
N VAL A 50 12.43 -18.99 21.37
CA VAL A 50 11.22 -19.22 20.54
C VAL A 50 10.95 -20.72 20.41
N VAL A 51 11.97 -21.51 20.06
CA VAL A 51 11.81 -22.96 19.84
C VAL A 51 11.47 -23.69 21.15
N ALA A 52 12.12 -23.29 22.25
CA ALA A 52 11.88 -23.90 23.56
C ALA A 52 10.46 -23.63 24.08
N ASP A 53 9.96 -22.41 23.91
CA ASP A 53 8.64 -21.98 24.42
C ASP A 53 7.49 -22.43 23.50
N LEU A 54 7.60 -22.16 22.20
CA LEU A 54 6.51 -22.42 21.25
C LEU A 54 6.49 -23.85 20.71
N GLN A 55 7.60 -24.58 20.80
CA GLN A 55 7.79 -25.93 20.22
C GLN A 55 7.13 -26.10 18.84
N PRO A 56 7.43 -25.21 17.87
CA PRO A 56 6.61 -25.10 16.68
C PRO A 56 6.83 -26.28 15.74
N ALA A 57 5.74 -26.79 15.15
CA ALA A 57 5.79 -27.82 14.12
C ALA A 57 6.16 -27.26 12.73
N GLU A 58 6.03 -25.94 12.54
CA GLU A 58 6.32 -25.21 11.30
C GLU A 58 7.33 -24.08 11.54
N PRO A 59 8.04 -23.61 10.49
CA PRO A 59 8.97 -22.49 10.63
C PRO A 59 8.29 -21.21 11.16
N VAL A 60 8.95 -20.54 12.09
CA VAL A 60 8.50 -19.25 12.66
C VAL A 60 9.33 -18.12 12.08
N PHE A 61 8.65 -17.11 11.53
CA PHE A 61 9.30 -15.89 11.05
C PHE A 61 9.51 -14.91 12.20
N CYS A 62 10.76 -14.53 12.42
CA CYS A 62 11.14 -13.57 13.45
C CYS A 62 11.65 -12.29 12.80
N PHE A 63 11.28 -11.14 13.36
CA PHE A 63 11.88 -9.87 12.99
C PHE A 63 13.07 -9.57 13.90
N LEU A 64 14.07 -8.86 13.37
CA LEU A 64 15.16 -8.27 14.14
C LEU A 64 14.95 -6.74 14.13
N PRO A 65 14.24 -6.17 15.11
CA PRO A 65 13.81 -4.78 15.05
C PRO A 65 14.98 -3.79 15.01
N ALA A 66 16.07 -4.09 15.73
CA ALA A 66 17.26 -3.25 15.75
C ALA A 66 17.93 -3.16 14.37
N GLU A 67 18.10 -4.31 13.70
CA GLU A 67 18.70 -4.39 12.36
C GLU A 67 17.82 -3.71 11.31
N LEU A 68 16.50 -3.92 11.37
CA LEU A 68 15.56 -3.25 10.47
C LEU A 68 15.65 -1.73 10.58
N ARG A 69 15.67 -1.20 11.82
CA ARG A 69 15.84 0.24 12.06
C ARG A 69 17.20 0.76 11.58
N ALA A 70 18.27 0.04 11.87
CA ALA A 70 19.62 0.42 11.45
C ALA A 70 19.75 0.47 9.92
N ALA A 71 19.19 -0.53 9.23
CA ALA A 71 19.15 -0.57 7.77
C ALA A 71 18.36 0.60 7.18
N ALA A 72 17.19 0.92 7.73
CA ALA A 72 16.38 2.06 7.30
C ALA A 72 17.13 3.38 7.45
N ARG A 73 17.68 3.67 8.64
CA ARG A 73 18.47 4.88 8.91
C ARG A 73 19.65 5.03 7.98
N ARG A 74 20.36 3.93 7.70
CA ARG A 74 21.50 3.93 6.79
C ARG A 74 21.06 4.29 5.37
N PHE A 75 19.92 3.78 4.92
CA PHE A 75 19.45 4.00 3.55
C PHE A 75 18.86 5.39 3.33
N VAL A 76 18.25 5.99 4.36
CA VAL A 76 17.75 7.37 4.33
C VAL A 76 18.86 8.39 4.02
N ALA A 77 20.13 8.08 4.29
CA ALA A 77 21.27 8.94 3.91
C ALA A 77 21.57 8.94 2.39
N PHE A 78 20.85 8.17 1.58
CA PHE A 78 20.99 8.16 0.13
C PHE A 78 20.64 9.54 -0.47
N PRO A 79 21.46 10.12 -1.35
CA PRO A 79 21.25 11.46 -1.91
C PRO A 79 20.20 11.43 -3.05
N GLY A 80 18.97 11.04 -2.71
CA GLY A 80 17.84 10.95 -3.62
C GLY A 80 16.54 10.63 -2.89
N ARG A 81 15.44 10.47 -3.63
CA ARG A 81 14.17 10.07 -3.04
C ARG A 81 14.23 8.57 -2.70
N VAL A 82 13.99 8.24 -1.44
CA VAL A 82 14.03 6.89 -0.93
C VAL A 82 12.62 6.31 -0.91
N LEU A 83 12.42 5.18 -1.58
CA LEU A 83 11.16 4.45 -1.62
C LEU A 83 11.35 3.01 -1.17
N TYR A 84 10.35 2.43 -0.52
CA TYR A 84 10.27 0.99 -0.24
C TYR A 84 9.23 0.30 -1.11
N ALA A 85 9.61 -0.77 -1.79
CA ALA A 85 8.68 -1.59 -2.57
C ALA A 85 7.86 -2.51 -1.64
N VAL A 86 6.56 -2.24 -1.52
CA VAL A 86 5.66 -2.93 -0.57
C VAL A 86 5.57 -4.42 -0.84
N LYS A 87 5.63 -4.83 -2.11
CA LYS A 87 5.64 -6.23 -2.53
C LYS A 87 6.73 -7.09 -1.86
N CYS A 88 7.83 -6.47 -1.40
CA CYS A 88 8.94 -7.20 -0.80
C CYS A 88 8.56 -7.77 0.57
N ASN A 89 7.88 -6.97 1.39
CA ASN A 89 7.31 -7.42 2.65
C ASN A 89 6.19 -6.45 3.08
N PRO A 90 4.91 -6.80 2.84
CA PRO A 90 3.77 -5.93 3.17
C PRO A 90 3.38 -5.99 4.65
N HIS A 91 4.18 -6.62 5.52
CA HIS A 91 3.81 -6.76 6.92
C HIS A 91 3.75 -5.39 7.63
N PRO A 92 2.66 -5.02 8.34
CA PRO A 92 2.49 -3.71 8.95
C PRO A 92 3.64 -3.28 9.86
N PHE A 93 4.17 -4.20 10.68
CA PHE A 93 5.34 -3.93 11.53
C PHE A 93 6.56 -3.43 10.73
N VAL A 94 6.81 -3.99 9.55
CA VAL A 94 7.93 -3.57 8.69
C VAL A 94 7.64 -2.16 8.16
N LEU A 95 6.48 -1.97 7.55
CA LEU A 95 6.09 -0.71 6.93
C LEU A 95 6.08 0.44 7.95
N GLU A 96 5.50 0.24 9.12
CA GLU A 96 5.48 1.22 10.21
C GLU A 96 6.88 1.51 10.75
N THR A 97 7.73 0.49 10.89
CA THR A 97 9.12 0.69 11.33
C THR A 97 9.89 1.51 10.31
N LEU A 98 9.79 1.17 9.02
CA LEU A 98 10.44 1.92 7.94
C LEU A 98 9.97 3.39 7.90
N TYR A 99 8.66 3.61 8.05
CA TYR A 99 8.07 4.95 8.11
C TYR A 99 8.63 5.78 9.28
N ARG A 100 8.65 5.21 10.49
CA ARG A 100 9.19 5.88 11.69
C ARG A 100 10.68 6.20 11.57
N GLU A 101 11.42 5.40 10.82
CA GLU A 101 12.86 5.59 10.61
C GLU A 101 13.22 6.45 9.39
N GLY A 102 12.21 7.04 8.73
CA GLY A 102 12.38 8.07 7.70
C GLY A 102 12.15 7.61 6.26
N ILE A 103 11.81 6.34 6.01
CA ILE A 103 11.37 5.88 4.69
C ILE A 103 9.85 6.07 4.58
N THR A 104 9.44 7.24 4.11
CA THR A 104 8.02 7.65 4.10
C THR A 104 7.31 7.45 2.77
N ASP A 105 8.05 7.18 1.70
CA ASP A 105 7.50 6.90 0.38
C ASP A 105 7.49 5.39 0.08
N PHE A 106 6.40 4.91 -0.50
CA PHE A 106 6.19 3.49 -0.81
C PHE A 106 5.85 3.29 -2.28
N ASP A 107 6.51 2.32 -2.91
CA ASP A 107 6.19 1.82 -4.24
C ASP A 107 5.19 0.66 -4.12
N VAL A 108 4.01 0.84 -4.73
CA VAL A 108 2.86 -0.07 -4.63
C VAL A 108 2.49 -0.60 -6.01
N ALA A 109 2.29 -1.91 -6.09
CA ALA A 109 2.07 -2.64 -7.34
C ALA A 109 0.62 -3.20 -7.46
N SER A 110 -0.22 -3.05 -6.43
CA SER A 110 -1.60 -3.55 -6.45
C SER A 110 -2.58 -2.66 -5.69
N LEU A 111 -3.87 -2.83 -5.97
CA LEU A 111 -4.94 -2.12 -5.25
C LEU A 111 -4.96 -2.45 -3.74
N ASP A 112 -4.58 -3.66 -3.36
CA ASP A 112 -4.58 -4.06 -1.96
C ASP A 112 -3.38 -3.45 -1.21
N GLU A 113 -2.24 -3.29 -1.87
CA GLU A 113 -1.11 -2.52 -1.31
C GLU A 113 -1.44 -1.04 -1.16
N ILE A 114 -2.15 -0.44 -2.13
CA ILE A 114 -2.65 0.94 -2.02
C ILE A 114 -3.56 1.09 -0.79
N LYS A 115 -4.53 0.19 -0.61
CA LYS A 115 -5.43 0.21 0.55
C LYS A 115 -4.68 0.02 1.86
N LEU A 116 -3.68 -0.86 1.88
CA LEU A 116 -2.85 -1.13 3.05
C LEU A 116 -2.09 0.12 3.49
N ILE A 117 -1.34 0.74 2.57
CA ILE A 117 -0.56 1.96 2.86
C ILE A 117 -1.48 3.12 3.26
N GLY A 118 -2.60 3.29 2.56
CA GLY A 118 -3.62 4.28 2.93
C GLY A 118 -4.17 4.05 4.35
N GLY A 119 -4.53 2.81 4.68
CA GLY A 119 -5.05 2.46 5.99
C GLY A 119 -4.05 2.59 7.15
N LEU A 120 -2.75 2.40 6.89
CA LEU A 120 -1.70 2.52 7.92
C LEU A 120 -1.29 3.97 8.19
N PHE A 121 -1.29 4.86 7.19
CA PHE A 121 -0.67 6.19 7.29
C PHE A 121 -1.60 7.38 7.02
N GLU A 122 -2.92 7.18 7.02
CA GLU A 122 -3.90 8.24 6.77
C GLU A 122 -3.71 9.46 7.72
N LYS A 123 -3.30 10.60 7.12
CA LYS A 123 -2.98 11.95 7.69
C LYS A 123 -1.58 12.22 8.27
N SER A 124 -0.50 11.69 7.72
CA SER A 124 0.86 12.19 8.03
C SER A 124 1.73 12.54 6.81
N ALA A 125 1.21 12.41 5.59
CA ALA A 125 1.91 12.82 4.37
C ALA A 125 1.35 14.16 3.88
N GLY A 126 1.94 15.26 4.38
CA GLY A 126 1.83 16.61 3.85
C GLY A 126 3.22 17.18 3.66
#